data_AF-A0A916DJU9-F1
#
_entry.id   AF-A0A916DJU9-F1
#
_cell.length_a   1.000
_cell.length_b   1.000
_cell.length_c   1.000
_cell.angle_alpha   90.00
_cell.angle_beta   90.00
_cell.angle_gamma   90.00
#
_symmetry.space_group_name_H-M   'P 1'
#
loop_
_entity.id
_entity.type
_entity.pdbx_description
1 polymer ?
#
loop_
_entity_poly.entity_id
_entity_poly.type
_entity_poly.pdbx_seq_one_letter_code
_entity_poly.pdbx_strand_id
1 'polypeptide(L)'
;MNRKQLSVFFILLIAYAICAFVTYTFFLDQLTAFIGIPMPDMGVSPIVLGLANAGIVLVLYGLAGLTGYWFARKLGLPGIYSEDGSWGRWALIPLGLGFVCGLAIIVGDLVFAPINGVGHFPHPPCPVSILASFSAGIGEEIMFRGFVFGLWGFILNWAFKRFNGRTIALWIANVIAALAFGAGHLGTVMVFTGAASLAELNPVLLLEVFLLNGVIGIIAGERYMKDGLVAAAGVHFWTDVFWHVLWGMV
;
A
#
# COMPACT_ATOMS: atom_id res chain seq x y z
N MET A 1 26.56 -2.96 -5.24
CA MET A 1 25.21 -3.27 -4.73
C MET A 1 25.33 -3.32 -3.21
N ASN A 2 24.68 -2.41 -2.47
CA ASN A 2 24.82 -2.42 -1.00
C ASN A 2 24.10 -3.64 -0.44
N ARG A 3 24.85 -4.59 0.13
CA ARG A 3 24.30 -5.84 0.67
C ARG A 3 23.26 -5.57 1.77
N LYS A 4 23.44 -4.49 2.56
CA LYS A 4 22.54 -4.14 3.66
C LYS A 4 21.13 -3.74 3.18
N GLN A 5 21.03 -2.93 2.12
CA GLN A 5 19.75 -2.54 1.50
C GLN A 5 18.92 -3.75 1.11
N LEU A 6 19.55 -4.72 0.43
CA LEU A 6 18.86 -5.93 -0.01
C LEU A 6 18.50 -6.85 1.15
N SER A 7 19.34 -6.94 2.19
CA SER A 7 18.98 -7.69 3.40
C SER A 7 17.72 -7.14 4.05
N VAL A 8 17.59 -5.81 4.19
CA VAL A 8 16.37 -5.18 4.72
C VAL A 8 15.17 -5.46 3.82
N PHE A 9 15.33 -5.34 2.50
CA PHE A 9 14.27 -5.67 1.55
C PHE A 9 13.79 -7.12 1.66
N PHE A 10 14.71 -8.09 1.73
CA PHE A 10 14.34 -9.50 1.88
C PHE A 10 13.65 -9.78 3.22
N ILE A 11 14.05 -9.10 4.30
CA ILE A 11 13.34 -9.19 5.59
C ILE A 11 11.90 -8.72 5.44
N LEU A 12 11.66 -7.56 4.82
CA LEU A 12 10.31 -7.05 4.56
C LEU A 12 9.51 -8.01 3.68
N LEU A 13 10.11 -8.53 2.62
CA LEU A 13 9.47 -9.45 1.69
C LEU A 13 9.08 -10.78 2.37
N ILE A 14 9.96 -11.34 3.20
CA ILE A 14 9.68 -12.55 3.96
C ILE A 14 8.58 -12.28 4.99
N ALA A 15 8.62 -11.15 5.68
CA ALA A 15 7.59 -10.79 6.65
C ALA A 15 6.21 -10.65 5.96
N TYR A 16 6.16 -10.02 4.79
CA TYR A 16 4.93 -9.96 3.98
C TYR A 16 4.46 -11.36 3.54
N ALA A 17 5.37 -12.22 3.08
CA ALA A 17 5.03 -13.60 2.69
C ALA A 17 4.48 -14.42 3.87
N ILE A 18 5.03 -14.23 5.08
CA ILE A 18 4.53 -14.86 6.31
C ILE A 18 3.13 -14.34 6.65
N CYS A 19 2.89 -13.03 6.58
CA CYS A 19 1.55 -12.48 6.80
C CYS A 19 0.54 -13.04 5.81
N ALA A 20 0.88 -13.10 4.53
CA ALA A 20 0.02 -13.72 3.51
C ALA A 20 -0.23 -15.21 3.82
N PHE A 21 0.81 -15.98 4.14
CA PHE A 21 0.67 -17.38 4.52
C PHE A 21 -0.29 -17.56 5.70
N VAL A 22 -0.09 -16.78 6.78
CA VAL A 22 -0.88 -16.88 8.00
C VAL A 22 -2.34 -16.50 7.74
N THR A 23 -2.59 -15.39 7.04
CA THR A 23 -3.95 -14.94 6.71
C THR A 23 -4.73 -16.01 5.94
N TYR A 24 -4.17 -16.53 4.85
CA TYR A 24 -4.87 -17.50 4.00
C TYR A 24 -4.94 -18.92 4.60
N THR A 25 -4.02 -19.28 5.50
CA THR A 25 -4.02 -20.61 6.13
C THR A 25 -4.98 -20.69 7.32
N PHE A 26 -4.99 -19.65 8.17
CA PHE A 26 -5.65 -19.69 9.47
C PHE A 26 -6.84 -18.76 9.59
N PHE A 27 -6.94 -17.74 8.74
CA PHE A 27 -7.97 -16.70 8.83
C PHE A 27 -8.79 -16.55 7.55
N LEU A 28 -8.84 -17.59 6.72
CA LEU A 28 -9.60 -17.58 5.47
C LEU A 28 -11.09 -17.27 5.72
N ASP A 29 -11.70 -17.92 6.72
CA ASP A 29 -13.12 -17.70 7.05
C ASP A 29 -13.40 -16.28 7.53
N GLN A 30 -12.48 -15.68 8.28
CA GLN A 30 -12.61 -14.28 8.70
C GLN A 30 -12.47 -13.32 7.51
N LEU A 31 -11.55 -13.61 6.60
CA LEU A 31 -11.35 -12.83 5.38
C LEU A 31 -12.57 -12.91 4.45
N THR A 32 -13.15 -14.10 4.25
CA THR A 32 -14.34 -14.27 3.41
C THR A 32 -15.59 -13.64 4.02
N ALA A 33 -15.76 -13.76 5.34
CA ALA A 33 -16.83 -13.08 6.06
C ALA A 33 -16.72 -11.55 5.92
N PHE A 34 -15.51 -11.01 5.98
CA PHE A 34 -15.25 -9.57 5.77
C PHE A 34 -15.57 -9.13 4.34
N ILE A 35 -15.13 -9.89 3.33
CA ILE A 35 -15.35 -9.57 1.91
C ILE A 35 -16.83 -9.71 1.52
N GLY A 36 -17.62 -10.48 2.27
CA GLY A 36 -19.04 -10.72 2.00
C GLY A 36 -19.28 -11.64 0.79
N ILE A 37 -18.22 -12.19 0.20
CA ILE A 37 -18.28 -13.14 -0.91
C ILE A 37 -17.70 -14.47 -0.42
N PRO A 38 -18.50 -15.56 -0.41
CA PRO A 38 -17.96 -16.88 -0.14
C PRO A 38 -16.92 -17.22 -1.20
N MET A 39 -15.72 -17.60 -0.76
CA MET A 39 -14.71 -18.10 -1.68
C MET A 39 -15.25 -19.34 -2.37
N PRO A 40 -15.13 -19.45 -3.72
CA PRO A 40 -15.49 -20.66 -4.41
C PRO A 40 -14.68 -21.83 -3.84
N ASP A 41 -15.30 -23.01 -3.76
CA ASP A 41 -14.58 -24.22 -3.34
C ASP A 41 -13.53 -24.55 -4.42
N MET A 42 -12.28 -24.25 -4.09
CA MET A 42 -11.13 -24.47 -4.97
C MET A 42 -10.65 -25.93 -4.92
N GLY A 43 -11.25 -26.80 -4.09
CA GLY A 43 -10.82 -28.18 -3.90
C GLY A 43 -9.43 -28.33 -3.29
N VAL A 44 -8.91 -27.27 -2.65
CA VAL A 44 -7.57 -27.23 -2.05
C VAL A 44 -7.66 -26.82 -0.58
N SER A 45 -6.73 -27.33 0.24
CA SER A 45 -6.70 -26.99 1.66
C SER A 45 -6.22 -25.55 1.90
N PRO A 46 -6.62 -24.90 3.01
CA PRO A 46 -6.15 -23.56 3.37
C PRO A 46 -4.62 -23.43 3.43
N ILE A 47 -3.91 -24.49 3.85
CA ILE A 47 -2.44 -24.50 3.87
C ILE A 47 -1.87 -24.35 2.45
N VAL A 48 -2.46 -25.02 1.46
CA VAL A 48 -2.04 -24.90 0.05
C VAL A 48 -2.30 -23.48 -0.46
N LEU A 49 -3.46 -22.89 -0.11
CA LEU A 49 -3.77 -21.49 -0.45
C LEU A 49 -2.78 -20.51 0.20
N GLY A 50 -2.43 -20.72 1.48
CA GLY A 50 -1.42 -19.93 2.17
C GLY A 50 -0.04 -20.03 1.53
N LEU A 51 0.42 -21.23 1.21
CA LEU A 51 1.70 -21.45 0.52
C LEU A 51 1.70 -20.82 -0.88
N ALA A 52 0.60 -20.94 -1.62
CA ALA A 52 0.45 -20.32 -2.93
C ALA A 52 0.55 -18.80 -2.85
N ASN A 53 -0.18 -18.16 -1.93
CA ASN A 53 -0.13 -16.71 -1.73
C ASN A 53 1.25 -16.24 -1.26
N ALA A 54 1.90 -16.96 -0.34
CA ALA A 54 3.27 -16.65 0.06
C ALA A 54 4.27 -16.77 -1.09
N GLY A 55 4.13 -17.80 -1.93
CA GLY A 55 4.94 -17.98 -3.14
C GLY A 55 4.73 -16.84 -4.14
N ILE A 56 3.48 -16.43 -4.36
CA ILE A 56 3.12 -15.26 -5.19
C ILE A 56 3.80 -14.01 -4.65
N VAL A 57 3.77 -13.78 -3.33
CA VAL A 57 4.45 -12.64 -2.70
C VAL A 57 5.95 -12.68 -2.99
N LEU A 58 6.63 -13.79 -2.69
CA LEU A 58 8.07 -13.92 -2.87
C LEU A 58 8.50 -13.69 -4.32
N VAL A 59 7.71 -14.16 -5.29
CA VAL A 59 8.04 -14.03 -6.71
C VAL A 59 7.63 -12.67 -7.25
N LEU A 60 6.35 -12.31 -7.22
CA LEU A 60 5.85 -11.10 -7.87
C LEU A 60 6.34 -9.83 -7.16
N TYR A 61 6.20 -9.76 -5.84
CA TYR A 61 6.66 -8.59 -5.07
C TYR A 61 8.18 -8.59 -4.91
N GLY A 62 8.83 -9.76 -4.93
CA GLY A 62 10.28 -9.85 -5.05
C GLY A 62 10.80 -9.21 -6.34
N LEU A 63 10.25 -9.60 -7.49
CA LEU A 63 10.61 -9.04 -8.80
C LEU A 63 10.27 -7.54 -8.90
N ALA A 64 9.09 -7.14 -8.44
CA ALA A 64 8.67 -5.74 -8.42
C ALA A 64 9.59 -4.89 -7.53
N GLY A 65 9.90 -5.36 -6.32
CA GLY A 65 10.76 -4.65 -5.37
C GLY A 65 12.23 -4.58 -5.80
N LEU A 66 12.77 -5.63 -6.41
CA LEU A 66 14.12 -5.60 -6.98
C LEU A 66 14.20 -4.61 -8.16
N THR A 67 13.19 -4.60 -9.02
CA THR A 67 13.05 -3.62 -10.10
C THR A 67 12.90 -2.20 -9.55
N GLY A 68 12.09 -2.02 -8.52
CA GLY A 68 11.93 -0.74 -7.81
C GLY A 68 13.23 -0.23 -7.21
N TYR A 69 13.99 -1.10 -6.54
CA TYR A 69 15.32 -0.77 -6.02
C TYR A 69 16.31 -0.42 -7.15
N TRP A 70 16.21 -1.07 -8.31
CA TRP A 70 16.99 -0.68 -9.47
C TRP A 70 16.63 0.74 -9.95
N PHE A 71 15.33 1.08 -10.06
CA PHE A 71 14.89 2.44 -10.41
C PHE A 71 15.40 3.48 -9.40
N ALA A 72 15.27 3.21 -8.10
CA ALA A 72 15.73 4.10 -7.05
C ALA A 72 17.21 4.47 -7.22
N ARG A 73 18.06 3.48 -7.51
CA ARG A 73 19.50 3.71 -7.78
C ARG A 73 19.73 4.54 -9.04
N LYS A 74 18.96 4.30 -10.11
CA LYS A 74 19.05 5.09 -11.35
C LYS A 74 18.59 6.54 -11.16
N LEU A 75 17.65 6.75 -10.26
CA LEU A 75 17.11 8.05 -9.90
C LEU A 75 17.91 8.76 -8.80
N GLY A 76 18.93 8.12 -8.22
CA GLY A 76 19.70 8.66 -7.10
C GLY A 76 18.84 8.90 -5.85
N LEU A 77 17.87 8.02 -5.61
CA LEU A 77 17.01 8.00 -4.44
C LEU A 77 17.57 7.06 -3.35
N PRO A 78 17.11 7.17 -2.09
CA PRO A 78 17.60 6.35 -0.98
C PRO A 78 17.53 4.83 -1.20
N GLY A 79 16.52 4.35 -1.96
CA GLY A 79 16.31 2.92 -2.18
C GLY A 79 15.38 2.32 -1.12
N ILE A 80 15.85 1.30 -0.40
CA ILE A 80 15.04 0.61 0.62
C ILE A 80 14.98 1.45 1.90
N TYR A 81 16.08 2.09 2.28
CA TYR A 81 16.14 3.03 3.40
C TYR A 81 17.27 4.04 3.19
N SER A 82 17.17 5.23 3.78
CA SER A 82 18.25 6.23 3.78
C SER A 82 19.38 5.80 4.73
N GLU A 83 20.58 5.53 4.24
CA GLU A 83 21.69 4.98 5.07
C GLU A 83 22.23 5.94 6.12
N ASP A 84 22.10 7.24 5.87
CA ASP A 84 22.41 8.34 6.78
C ASP A 84 21.24 8.67 7.74
N GLY A 85 20.13 7.94 7.63
CA GLY A 85 18.93 8.15 8.42
C GLY A 85 19.10 7.75 9.89
N SER A 86 18.25 8.31 10.74
CA SER A 86 18.10 7.93 12.14
C SER A 86 16.78 7.20 12.37
N TRP A 87 16.62 6.60 13.56
CA TRP A 87 15.33 6.06 14.01
C TRP A 87 14.18 7.05 13.90
N GLY A 88 14.46 8.36 14.03
CA GLY A 88 13.46 9.40 13.82
C GLY A 88 12.89 9.40 12.40
N ARG A 89 13.76 9.25 11.38
CA ARG A 89 13.36 9.23 9.96
C ARG A 89 12.70 7.91 9.56
N TRP A 90 13.17 6.79 10.09
CA TRP A 90 12.65 5.48 9.69
C TRP A 90 11.40 5.03 10.45
N ALA A 91 11.16 5.55 11.66
CA ALA A 91 10.05 5.08 12.51
C ALA A 91 9.19 6.21 13.09
N LEU A 92 9.77 7.21 13.75
CA LEU A 92 8.97 8.22 14.48
C LEU A 92 8.22 9.17 13.55
N ILE A 93 8.86 9.67 12.51
CA ILE A 93 8.21 10.52 11.49
C ILE A 93 7.12 9.72 10.75
N PRO A 94 7.39 8.50 10.24
CA PRO A 94 6.35 7.66 9.67
C PRO A 94 5.17 7.39 10.61
N LEU A 95 5.41 7.16 11.89
CA LEU A 95 4.34 7.00 12.90
C LEU A 95 3.50 8.27 13.04
N GLY A 96 4.13 9.43 13.18
CA GLY A 96 3.41 10.70 13.30
C GLY A 96 2.61 11.05 12.05
N LEU A 97 3.18 10.83 10.87
CA LEU A 97 2.48 11.01 9.60
C LEU A 97 1.34 10.00 9.43
N GLY A 98 1.56 8.73 9.77
CA GLY A 98 0.54 7.70 9.73
C GLY A 98 -0.62 7.98 10.68
N PHE A 99 -0.35 8.52 11.87
CA PHE A 99 -1.39 9.01 12.77
C PHE A 99 -2.26 10.10 12.12
N VAL A 100 -1.63 11.12 11.53
CA VAL A 100 -2.35 12.21 10.87
C VAL A 100 -3.16 11.68 9.67
N CYS A 101 -2.59 10.80 8.86
CA CYS A 101 -3.28 10.15 7.74
C CYS A 101 -4.46 9.30 8.23
N GLY A 102 -4.27 8.49 9.27
CA GLY A 102 -5.33 7.66 9.84
C GLY A 102 -6.50 8.50 10.35
N LEU A 103 -6.23 9.59 11.07
CA LEU A 103 -7.27 10.55 11.46
C LEU A 103 -7.96 11.19 10.26
N ALA A 104 -7.21 11.55 9.22
CA ALA A 104 -7.78 12.13 8.01
C ALA A 104 -8.74 11.16 7.29
N ILE A 105 -8.42 9.86 7.25
CA ILE A 105 -9.32 8.84 6.71
C ILE A 105 -10.55 8.68 7.58
N ILE A 106 -10.41 8.60 8.91
CA ILE A 106 -11.54 8.50 9.84
C ILE A 106 -12.50 9.68 9.62
N VAL A 107 -11.98 10.91 9.60
CA VAL A 107 -12.79 12.10 9.34
C VAL A 107 -13.40 12.06 7.94
N GLY A 108 -12.65 11.60 6.95
CA GLY A 108 -13.14 11.39 5.58
C GLY A 108 -14.36 10.48 5.55
N ASP A 109 -14.22 9.27 6.06
CA ASP A 109 -15.30 8.28 6.14
C ASP A 109 -16.53 8.83 6.86
N LEU A 110 -16.35 9.50 8.02
CA LEU A 110 -17.46 10.14 8.74
C LEU A 110 -18.18 11.22 7.92
N VAL A 111 -17.45 11.99 7.10
CA VAL A 111 -18.00 13.08 6.28
C VAL A 111 -18.68 12.55 5.02
N PHE A 112 -18.13 11.53 4.38
CA PHE A 112 -18.61 11.00 3.12
C PHE A 112 -19.66 9.89 3.27
N ALA A 113 -19.66 9.13 4.37
CA ALA A 113 -20.62 8.05 4.62
C ALA A 113 -22.10 8.42 4.37
N PRO A 114 -22.59 9.62 4.73
CA PRO A 114 -23.98 10.00 4.46
C PRO A 114 -24.32 10.19 2.97
N ILE A 115 -23.32 10.36 2.09
CA ILE A 115 -23.49 10.78 0.68
C ILE A 115 -22.78 9.89 -0.34
N ASN A 116 -21.92 8.95 0.09
CA ASN A 116 -21.19 8.04 -0.80
C ASN A 116 -22.04 6.85 -1.30
N GLY A 117 -23.25 6.66 -0.75
CA GLY A 117 -24.19 5.62 -1.16
C GLY A 117 -23.91 4.22 -0.60
N VAL A 118 -22.84 4.04 0.18
CA VAL A 118 -22.49 2.77 0.85
C VAL A 118 -22.45 2.88 2.37
N GLY A 119 -22.31 4.10 2.92
CA GLY A 119 -22.10 4.32 4.34
C GLY A 119 -20.63 4.22 4.72
N HIS A 120 -20.37 3.80 5.96
CA HIS A 120 -19.02 3.61 6.47
C HIS A 120 -18.33 2.42 5.81
N PHE A 121 -17.04 2.54 5.52
CA PHE A 121 -16.25 1.42 5.02
C PHE A 121 -16.11 0.30 6.06
N PRO A 122 -16.20 -0.97 5.65
CA PRO A 122 -16.03 -2.08 6.57
C PRO A 122 -14.55 -2.23 6.96
N HIS A 123 -14.31 -2.73 8.18
CA HIS A 123 -12.97 -3.05 8.68
C HIS A 123 -12.78 -4.56 8.86
N PRO A 124 -11.60 -5.11 8.52
CA PRO A 124 -11.30 -6.51 8.82
C PRO A 124 -11.34 -6.76 10.34
N PRO A 125 -11.86 -7.89 10.82
CA PRO A 125 -11.85 -8.20 12.24
C PRO A 125 -10.42 -8.44 12.75
N CYS A 126 -10.18 -8.19 14.04
CA CYS A 126 -8.94 -8.57 14.70
C CYS A 126 -8.86 -10.12 14.83
N PRO A 127 -7.73 -10.78 14.51
CA PRO A 127 -6.40 -10.21 14.22
C PRO A 127 -6.09 -9.97 12.73
N VAL A 128 -7.03 -10.24 11.81
CA VAL A 128 -6.81 -10.03 10.36
C VAL A 128 -6.50 -8.58 10.04
N SER A 129 -7.11 -7.61 10.73
CA SER A 129 -6.77 -6.18 10.54
C SER A 129 -5.28 -5.91 10.77
N ILE A 130 -4.67 -6.46 11.82
CA ILE A 130 -3.24 -6.27 12.11
C ILE A 130 -2.37 -6.89 11.01
N LEU A 131 -2.71 -8.12 10.58
CA LEU A 131 -2.00 -8.80 9.51
C LEU A 131 -2.15 -8.05 8.18
N ALA A 132 -3.35 -7.57 7.88
CA ALA A 132 -3.67 -6.77 6.71
C ALA A 132 -2.85 -5.47 6.71
N SER A 133 -2.88 -4.68 7.78
CA SER A 133 -2.09 -3.44 7.91
C SER A 133 -0.61 -3.65 7.68
N PHE A 134 -0.04 -4.70 8.28
CA PHE A 134 1.38 -5.01 8.12
C PHE A 134 1.71 -5.47 6.68
N SER A 135 0.85 -6.32 6.11
CA SER A 135 1.02 -6.85 4.77
C SER A 135 0.83 -5.78 3.68
N ALA A 136 -0.17 -4.90 3.82
CA ALA A 136 -0.48 -3.80 2.91
C ALA A 136 0.63 -2.73 2.97
N GLY A 137 1.02 -2.31 4.18
CA GLY A 137 2.12 -1.36 4.37
C GLY A 137 3.43 -1.79 3.72
N ILE A 138 3.70 -3.09 3.57
CA ILE A 138 4.88 -3.58 2.84
C ILE A 138 4.57 -3.79 1.35
N GLY A 139 3.56 -4.60 1.03
CA GLY A 139 3.26 -5.04 -0.32
C GLY A 139 2.87 -3.89 -1.24
N GLU A 140 1.97 -3.03 -0.78
CA GLU A 140 1.48 -1.91 -1.57
C GLU A 140 2.58 -0.87 -1.78
N GLU A 141 3.45 -0.64 -0.79
CA GLU A 141 4.59 0.26 -0.96
C GLU A 141 5.66 -0.31 -1.90
N ILE A 142 5.92 -1.62 -1.89
CA ILE A 142 6.76 -2.27 -2.90
C ILE A 142 6.19 -2.00 -4.31
N MET A 143 4.88 -2.17 -4.48
CA MET A 143 4.23 -2.00 -5.77
C MET A 143 4.19 -0.53 -6.21
N PHE A 144 3.63 0.36 -5.39
CA PHE A 144 3.35 1.73 -5.81
C PHE A 144 4.54 2.68 -5.66
N ARG A 145 5.35 2.55 -4.60
CA ARG A 145 6.49 3.46 -4.34
C ARG A 145 7.79 2.87 -4.89
N GLY A 146 7.99 1.57 -4.74
CA GLY A 146 9.09 0.87 -5.39
C GLY A 146 8.93 0.85 -6.91
N PHE A 147 7.90 0.18 -7.41
CA PHE A 147 7.77 -0.12 -8.83
C PHE A 147 7.09 0.98 -9.66
N VAL A 148 5.83 1.36 -9.36
CA VAL A 148 5.06 2.32 -10.18
C VAL A 148 5.72 3.71 -10.18
N PHE A 149 6.00 4.27 -9.01
CA PHE A 149 6.74 5.52 -8.88
C PHE A 149 8.12 5.40 -9.55
N GLY A 150 8.84 4.30 -9.31
CA GLY A 150 10.17 4.09 -9.89
C GLY A 150 10.16 4.10 -11.42
N LEU A 151 9.20 3.42 -12.03
CA LEU A 151 9.00 3.34 -13.47
C LEU A 151 8.72 4.72 -14.08
N TRP A 152 7.72 5.42 -13.56
CA TRP A 152 7.35 6.74 -14.06
C TRP A 152 8.43 7.79 -13.77
N GLY A 153 9.03 7.74 -12.58
CA GLY A 153 10.15 8.61 -12.22
C GLY A 153 11.32 8.41 -13.18
N PHE A 154 11.64 7.18 -13.54
CA PHE A 154 12.70 6.86 -14.51
C PHE A 154 12.40 7.42 -15.90
N ILE A 155 11.20 7.17 -16.42
CA ILE A 155 10.77 7.65 -17.75
C ILE A 155 10.75 9.18 -17.79
N LEU A 156 10.12 9.82 -16.80
CA LEU A 156 9.96 11.29 -16.75
C LEU A 156 11.28 12.00 -16.50
N ASN A 157 12.16 11.47 -15.64
CA ASN A 157 13.47 12.05 -15.41
C ASN A 157 14.33 11.97 -16.68
N TRP A 158 14.22 10.89 -17.46
CA TRP A 158 14.84 10.80 -18.77
C TRP A 158 14.27 11.84 -19.75
N ALA A 159 12.94 11.96 -19.85
CA ALA A 159 12.25 12.89 -20.75
C ALA A 159 12.55 14.37 -20.43
N PHE A 160 12.64 14.73 -19.14
CA PHE A 160 12.86 16.11 -18.69
C PHE A 160 14.31 16.46 -18.38
N LYS A 161 15.25 15.54 -18.63
CA LYS A 161 16.68 15.74 -18.35
C LYS A 161 17.23 17.02 -18.97
N ARG A 162 16.84 17.35 -20.20
CA ARG A 162 17.28 18.55 -20.93
C ARG A 162 16.79 19.88 -20.34
N PHE A 163 15.81 19.84 -19.44
CA PHE A 163 15.21 21.01 -18.80
C PHE A 163 15.58 21.16 -17.32
N ASN A 164 16.53 20.37 -16.83
CA ASN A 164 16.84 20.26 -15.40
C ASN A 164 15.59 19.93 -14.54
N GLY A 165 14.62 19.20 -15.12
CA GLY A 165 13.29 18.99 -14.56
C GLY A 165 13.16 17.82 -13.58
N ARG A 166 14.25 17.38 -12.92
CA ARG A 166 14.25 16.18 -12.06
C ARG A 166 13.19 16.26 -10.95
N THR A 167 13.13 17.36 -10.23
CA THR A 167 12.16 17.54 -9.13
C THR A 167 10.72 17.42 -9.63
N ILE A 168 10.41 18.07 -10.75
CA ILE A 168 9.10 18.02 -11.38
C ILE A 168 8.77 16.58 -11.82
N ALA A 169 9.72 15.89 -12.45
CA ALA A 169 9.55 14.49 -12.85
C ALA A 169 9.21 13.57 -11.67
N LEU A 170 9.91 13.71 -10.55
CA LEU A 170 9.66 12.89 -9.35
C LEU A 170 8.31 13.20 -8.71
N TRP A 171 7.90 14.47 -8.65
CA TRP A 171 6.58 14.83 -8.12
C TRP A 171 5.43 14.36 -9.02
N ILE A 172 5.58 14.44 -10.33
CA ILE A 172 4.59 13.88 -11.26
C ILE A 172 4.52 12.36 -11.09
N ALA A 173 5.65 11.68 -10.97
CA ALA A 173 5.68 10.24 -10.68
C ALA A 173 5.00 9.90 -9.34
N ASN A 174 5.16 10.75 -8.32
CA ASN A 174 4.45 10.62 -7.04
C ASN A 174 2.93 10.73 -7.21
N VAL A 175 2.46 11.73 -7.96
CA VAL A 175 1.03 11.90 -8.25
C VAL A 175 0.48 10.69 -9.02
N ILE A 176 1.19 10.21 -10.05
CA ILE A 176 0.77 9.03 -10.81
C ILE A 176 0.69 7.80 -9.90
N ALA A 177 1.70 7.58 -9.05
CA ALA A 177 1.71 6.45 -8.11
C ALA A 177 0.58 6.56 -7.07
N ALA A 178 0.29 7.76 -6.56
CA ALA A 178 -0.81 8.00 -5.63
C ALA A 178 -2.19 7.76 -6.27
N LEU A 179 -2.38 8.17 -7.53
CA LEU A 179 -3.61 7.87 -8.28
C LEU A 179 -3.73 6.37 -8.58
N ALA A 180 -2.64 5.71 -8.97
CA ALA A 180 -2.62 4.26 -9.17
C ALA A 180 -2.92 3.50 -7.87
N PHE A 181 -2.43 4.00 -6.73
CA PHE A 181 -2.72 3.48 -5.39
C PHE A 181 -4.21 3.56 -5.07
N GLY A 182 -4.84 4.72 -5.27
CA GLY A 182 -6.30 4.86 -5.15
C GLY A 182 -7.06 3.96 -6.12
N ALA A 183 -6.61 3.86 -7.38
CA ALA A 183 -7.21 2.96 -8.37
C ALA A 183 -7.10 1.47 -7.97
N GLY A 184 -6.03 1.08 -7.27
CA GLY A 184 -5.84 -0.27 -6.75
C GLY A 184 -6.97 -0.74 -5.81
N HIS A 185 -7.67 0.21 -5.18
CA HIS A 185 -8.78 -0.07 -4.26
C HIS A 185 -10.13 -0.25 -4.97
N LEU A 186 -10.24 0.09 -6.26
CA LEU A 186 -11.49 -0.01 -7.00
C LEU A 186 -12.02 -1.44 -7.10
N GLY A 187 -11.14 -2.44 -7.15
CA GLY A 187 -11.56 -3.85 -7.13
C GLY A 187 -12.32 -4.21 -5.86
N THR A 188 -11.81 -3.82 -4.70
CA THR A 188 -12.46 -4.02 -3.41
C THR A 188 -13.78 -3.26 -3.30
N VAL A 189 -13.82 -2.03 -3.82
CA VAL A 189 -15.05 -1.21 -3.86
C VAL A 189 -16.12 -1.86 -4.74
N MET A 190 -15.75 -2.37 -5.91
CA MET A 190 -16.68 -3.10 -6.80
C MET A 190 -17.21 -4.36 -6.11
N VAL A 191 -16.36 -5.08 -5.38
CA VAL A 191 -16.77 -6.25 -4.59
C VAL A 191 -17.79 -5.87 -3.50
N PHE A 192 -17.52 -4.83 -2.72
CA PHE A 192 -18.44 -4.40 -1.65
C PHE A 192 -19.76 -3.82 -2.13
N THR A 193 -19.75 -3.17 -3.30
CA THR A 193 -20.95 -2.58 -3.90
C THR A 193 -21.74 -3.57 -4.78
N GLY A 194 -21.12 -4.69 -5.16
CA GLY A 194 -21.65 -5.59 -6.17
C GLY A 194 -21.68 -5.00 -7.59
N ALA A 195 -20.97 -3.89 -7.82
CA ALA A 195 -20.97 -3.20 -9.11
C ALA A 195 -20.26 -4.05 -10.18
N ALA A 196 -20.89 -4.21 -11.34
CA ALA A 196 -20.31 -4.92 -12.48
C ALA A 196 -19.37 -4.02 -13.31
N SER A 197 -19.50 -2.70 -13.16
CA SER A 197 -18.69 -1.72 -13.87
C SER A 197 -18.46 -0.45 -13.05
N LEU A 198 -17.42 0.32 -13.39
CA LEU A 198 -17.13 1.60 -12.72
C LEU A 198 -18.25 2.64 -12.92
N ALA A 199 -19.06 2.49 -13.97
CA ALA A 199 -20.17 3.40 -14.26
C ALA A 199 -21.36 3.25 -13.29
N GLU A 200 -21.43 2.13 -12.57
CA GLU A 200 -22.46 1.87 -11.56
C GLU A 200 -22.07 2.42 -10.18
N LEU A 201 -20.80 2.80 -9.98
CA LEU A 201 -20.33 3.34 -8.71
C LEU A 201 -20.80 4.78 -8.52
N ASN A 202 -21.18 5.11 -7.28
CA ASN A 202 -21.49 6.49 -6.91
C ASN A 202 -20.26 7.38 -7.19
N PRO A 203 -20.41 8.49 -7.95
CA PRO A 203 -19.29 9.41 -8.22
C PRO A 203 -18.64 9.98 -6.95
N VAL A 204 -19.41 10.16 -5.87
CA VAL A 204 -18.91 10.61 -4.57
C VAL A 204 -18.01 9.53 -3.94
N LEU A 205 -18.41 8.25 -4.02
CA LEU A 205 -17.58 7.14 -3.55
C LEU A 205 -16.28 7.02 -4.35
N LEU A 206 -16.34 7.20 -5.67
CA LEU A 206 -15.13 7.25 -6.51
C LEU A 206 -14.20 8.38 -6.06
N LEU A 207 -14.75 9.59 -5.88
CA LEU A 207 -13.98 10.73 -5.39
C LEU A 207 -13.35 10.45 -4.02
N GLU A 208 -14.13 9.92 -3.08
CA GLU A 208 -13.69 9.56 -1.73
C GLU A 208 -12.51 8.58 -1.77
N VAL A 209 -12.64 7.48 -2.52
CA VAL A 209 -11.60 6.45 -2.63
C VAL A 209 -10.31 7.04 -3.19
N PHE A 210 -10.38 7.84 -4.27
CA PHE A 210 -9.20 8.48 -4.85
C PHE A 210 -8.62 9.58 -3.95
N LEU A 211 -9.46 10.34 -3.25
CA LEU A 211 -9.02 11.42 -2.38
C LEU A 211 -8.28 10.87 -1.15
N LEU A 212 -8.92 9.97 -0.41
CA LEU A 212 -8.39 9.44 0.85
C LEU A 212 -7.11 8.62 0.59
N ASN A 213 -7.15 7.69 -0.36
CA ASN A 213 -5.96 6.93 -0.73
C ASN A 213 -4.90 7.80 -1.41
N GLY A 214 -5.29 8.75 -2.25
CA GLY A 214 -4.36 9.64 -2.94
C GLY A 214 -3.54 10.51 -1.98
N VAL A 215 -4.15 11.01 -0.89
CA VAL A 215 -3.44 11.80 0.12
C VAL A 215 -2.36 10.96 0.82
N ILE A 216 -2.69 9.73 1.25
CA ILE A 216 -1.72 8.77 1.81
C ILE A 216 -0.64 8.45 0.77
N GLY A 217 -1.09 8.21 -0.47
CA GLY A 217 -0.35 8.18 -1.73
C GLY A 217 0.85 9.12 -1.74
N ILE A 218 0.51 10.40 -1.78
CA ILE A 218 1.43 11.53 -1.91
C ILE A 218 2.39 11.62 -0.71
N ILE A 219 1.89 11.45 0.51
CA ILE A 219 2.70 11.57 1.74
C ILE A 219 3.73 10.43 1.82
N ALA A 220 3.30 9.18 1.58
CA ALA A 220 4.23 8.04 1.62
C ALA A 220 5.25 8.12 0.47
N GLY A 221 4.87 8.61 -0.72
CA GLY A 221 5.83 8.83 -1.81
C GLY A 221 6.80 9.97 -1.54
N GLU A 222 6.39 11.01 -0.79
CA GLU A 222 7.30 12.05 -0.32
C GLU A 222 8.32 11.51 0.69
N ARG A 223 7.88 10.63 1.61
CA ARG A 223 8.79 9.87 2.48
C ARG A 223 9.69 8.93 1.71
N TYR A 224 9.20 8.25 0.68
CA TYR A 224 10.00 7.39 -0.18
C TYR A 224 11.17 8.18 -0.82
N MET A 225 10.89 9.39 -1.33
CA MET A 225 11.90 10.23 -1.95
C MET A 225 13.00 10.68 -0.97
N LYS A 226 12.65 10.89 0.30
CA LYS A 226 13.58 11.41 1.33
C LYS A 226 14.30 10.32 2.11
N ASP A 227 13.56 9.29 2.52
CA ASP A 227 13.93 8.36 3.57
C ASP A 227 13.87 6.88 3.09
N GLY A 228 13.32 6.61 1.90
CA GLY A 228 13.28 5.29 1.26
C GLY A 228 12.02 4.47 1.57
N LEU A 229 11.98 3.25 1.05
CA LEU A 229 10.82 2.34 1.13
C LEU A 229 10.35 2.05 2.57
N VAL A 230 11.27 1.87 3.51
CA VAL A 230 10.94 1.61 4.93
C VAL A 230 10.12 2.76 5.53
N ALA A 231 10.45 4.01 5.21
CA ALA A 231 9.71 5.15 5.73
C ALA A 231 8.31 5.26 5.09
N ALA A 232 8.19 4.98 3.80
CA ALA A 232 6.89 4.93 3.11
C ALA A 232 5.99 3.82 3.69
N ALA A 233 6.55 2.62 3.88
CA ALA A 233 5.89 1.49 4.53
C ALA A 233 5.45 1.81 5.96
N GLY A 234 6.27 2.55 6.71
CA GLY A 234 5.91 3.03 8.03
C GLY A 234 4.70 3.97 8.03
N VAL A 235 4.64 4.93 7.11
CA VAL A 235 3.49 5.86 7.01
C VAL A 235 2.21 5.07 6.77
N HIS A 236 2.26 4.17 5.80
CA HIS A 236 1.12 3.35 5.42
C HIS A 236 0.70 2.43 6.57
N PHE A 237 1.62 1.62 7.10
CA PHE A 237 1.35 0.71 8.20
C PHE A 237 0.67 1.41 9.38
N TRP A 238 1.20 2.55 9.82
CA TRP A 238 0.61 3.28 10.94
C TRP A 238 -0.74 3.88 10.59
N THR A 239 -0.94 4.36 9.35
CA THR A 239 -2.25 4.80 8.85
C THR A 239 -3.29 3.70 9.03
N ASP A 240 -2.98 2.49 8.59
CA ASP A 240 -3.87 1.34 8.70
C ASP A 240 -4.07 0.88 10.15
N VAL A 241 -3.06 1.00 11.01
CA VAL A 241 -3.24 0.71 12.43
C VAL A 241 -4.27 1.64 13.05
N PHE A 242 -4.20 2.95 12.79
CA PHE A 242 -5.20 3.89 13.31
C PHE A 242 -6.57 3.67 12.68
N TRP A 243 -6.63 3.38 11.38
CA TRP A 243 -7.86 3.22 10.61
C TRP A 243 -8.52 1.83 10.77
N HIS A 244 -7.83 0.76 10.43
CA HIS A 244 -8.39 -0.60 10.46
C HIS A 244 -8.34 -1.28 11.82
N VAL A 245 -7.30 -1.02 12.62
CA VAL A 245 -7.15 -1.69 13.92
C VAL A 245 -7.85 -0.92 15.01
N LEU A 246 -7.46 0.33 15.26
CA LEU A 246 -7.97 1.10 16.40
C LEU A 246 -9.40 1.60 16.18
N TRP A 247 -9.67 2.23 15.04
CA TRP A 247 -11.03 2.70 14.72
C TRP A 247 -11.98 1.55 14.43
N GLY A 248 -11.54 0.50 13.72
CA GLY A 248 -12.36 -0.70 13.47
C GLY A 248 -12.78 -1.51 14.71
N MET A 249 -12.30 -1.17 15.90
CA MET A 249 -12.71 -1.76 17.19
C MET A 249 -13.82 -0.97 17.91
N VAL A 250 -14.16 0.23 17.44
CA VAL A 250 -15.15 1.15 18.04
C VAL A 250 -16.44 1.09 17.25
#